data_AF-B7VSM7-F1
#
_entry.id   AF-B7VSM7-F1
#
_cell.length_a   1.000
_cell.length_b   1.000
_cell.length_c   1.000
_cell.angle_alpha   90.00
_cell.angle_beta   90.00
_cell.angle_gamma   90.00
#
_symmetry.space_group_name_H-M   'P 1'
#
loop_
_entity.id
_entity.type
_entity.pdbx_description
1 polymer ?
#
loop_
_entity_poly.entity_id
_entity_poly.type
_entity_poly.pdbx_seq_one_letter_code
_entity_poly.pdbx_strand_id
1 'polypeptide(L)'
;MHRFTLALCLTFWLPTLANAQSLQDKWQTLYQLSWQSSPISVSQKELTQYPKALLQESSRYPDFNKFSWEDIAALASIQDHCQAIERSNPSLNDAIEFELAVCQQQPLDSIWFAAHSKRHPAGGSFADRYVARYPENSEQIHPFLSISNPLHPLFSKLENLTTQGREALLNGYRAWQQGDVLWLSGEQGWKAIPLEVWKPIAEQQEVTLSGESCSFRYSNLCLSESSNDNLIMKTLIFTLLFTLLSGLGRVLYLRTKQRKERQFVLQLLTHELRTPITSLGLTVEMFRNRYDDFPDETQGAVWRLISDYQRLSQLTENSKVYLSSDQSEPLLKQNASLEEWLDHVCEKHNIAYQCEAKDVELNLPYYWLTICLDNLIKNAKQHGQGKVLVKISLADKLRIEVQDEGHFPSLIQRLISRTTRCANHKQDNMGIGLTIVEHLMKQANGRLIIHRNPTRCILEIAYEHPTAD
;
A
#
# COMPACT_ATOMS: atom_id res chain seq x y z
N MET A 1 -21.92 10.43 26.69
CA MET A 1 -21.41 10.84 25.36
C MET A 1 -20.81 9.69 24.52
N HIS A 2 -20.34 8.57 25.10
CA HIS A 2 -19.76 7.45 24.32
C HIS A 2 -20.73 6.58 23.49
N ARG A 3 -22.05 6.64 23.75
CA ARG A 3 -23.05 5.81 23.03
C ARG A 3 -23.53 6.44 21.71
N PHE A 4 -23.40 7.76 21.55
CA PHE A 4 -23.83 8.46 20.33
C PHE A 4 -22.82 8.37 19.19
N THR A 5 -21.53 8.20 19.49
CA THR A 5 -20.47 8.07 18.47
C THR A 5 -20.46 6.71 17.76
N LEU A 6 -20.98 5.66 18.42
CA LEU A 6 -21.04 4.31 17.85
C LEU A 6 -22.25 4.11 16.93
N ALA A 7 -23.36 4.79 17.21
CA ALA A 7 -24.56 4.75 16.37
C ALA A 7 -24.34 5.50 15.03
N LEU A 8 -23.56 6.58 15.02
CA LEU A 8 -23.29 7.36 13.81
C LEU A 8 -22.34 6.66 12.81
N CYS A 9 -21.52 5.71 13.27
CA CYS A 9 -20.64 4.94 12.38
C CYS A 9 -21.39 3.82 11.63
N LEU A 10 -22.45 3.27 12.22
CA LEU A 10 -23.22 2.17 11.62
C LEU A 10 -24.19 2.66 10.53
N THR A 11 -24.65 3.92 10.59
CA THR A 11 -25.54 4.50 9.57
C THR A 11 -24.80 4.96 8.31
N PHE A 12 -23.47 5.07 8.35
CA PHE A 12 -22.63 5.35 7.17
C PHE A 12 -22.16 4.08 6.43
N TRP A 13 -22.52 2.90 6.94
CA TRP A 13 -22.10 1.58 6.42
C TRP A 13 -23.24 0.76 5.82
N LEU A 14 -24.35 1.40 5.48
CA LEU A 14 -25.29 0.85 4.50
C LEU A 14 -24.89 1.43 3.15
N PRO A 15 -24.07 0.72 2.35
CA PRO A 15 -23.97 1.08 0.95
C PRO A 15 -25.40 0.99 0.40
N THR A 16 -25.81 2.08 -0.24
CA THR A 16 -26.95 2.09 -1.12
C THR A 16 -26.96 0.79 -1.92
N LEU A 17 -28.03 0.01 -1.80
CA LEU A 17 -28.43 -0.98 -2.80
C LEU A 17 -28.75 -0.20 -4.09
N ALA A 18 -27.71 0.33 -4.73
CA ALA A 18 -27.78 0.76 -6.10
C ALA A 18 -27.97 -0.52 -6.89
N ASN A 19 -29.09 -0.62 -7.60
CA ASN A 19 -29.31 -1.63 -8.62
C ASN A 19 -28.15 -1.48 -9.62
N ALA A 20 -27.09 -2.27 -9.46
CA ALA A 20 -25.94 -2.22 -10.34
C ALA A 20 -26.40 -2.69 -11.73
N GLN A 21 -26.68 -1.75 -12.62
CA GLN A 21 -27.01 -2.05 -14.01
C GLN A 21 -25.82 -2.73 -14.66
N SER A 22 -26.06 -3.80 -15.40
CA SER A 22 -24.99 -4.48 -16.11
C SER A 22 -24.42 -3.58 -17.21
N LEU A 23 -23.16 -3.81 -17.60
CA LEU A 23 -22.57 -3.12 -18.76
C LEU A 23 -23.41 -3.29 -20.05
N GLN A 24 -24.11 -4.42 -20.17
CA GLN A 24 -25.02 -4.66 -21.29
C GLN A 24 -26.26 -3.75 -21.23
N ASP A 25 -26.83 -3.52 -20.05
CA ASP A 25 -27.96 -2.61 -19.88
C ASP A 25 -27.53 -1.16 -20.17
N LYS A 26 -26.38 -0.74 -19.62
CA LYS A 26 -25.77 0.58 -19.88
C LYS A 26 -25.54 0.79 -21.39
N TRP A 27 -25.06 -0.24 -22.09
CA TRP A 27 -24.93 -0.22 -23.56
C TRP A 27 -26.27 -0.04 -24.27
N GLN A 28 -27.30 -0.79 -23.87
CA GLN A 28 -28.62 -0.68 -24.49
C GLN A 28 -29.23 0.72 -24.30
N THR A 29 -29.08 1.29 -23.11
CA THR A 29 -29.53 2.66 -22.82
C THR A 29 -28.74 3.69 -23.64
N LEU A 30 -27.41 3.58 -23.71
CA LEU A 30 -26.57 4.44 -24.56
C LEU A 30 -26.99 4.36 -26.02
N TYR A 31 -27.20 3.16 -26.55
CA TYR A 31 -27.67 2.94 -27.91
C TYR A 31 -29.01 3.63 -28.17
N GLN A 32 -30.00 3.42 -27.30
CA GLN A 32 -31.35 3.98 -27.47
C GLN A 32 -31.37 5.50 -27.40
N LEU A 33 -30.70 6.09 -26.40
CA LEU A 33 -30.63 7.54 -26.24
C LEU A 33 -29.89 8.18 -27.43
N SER A 34 -28.73 7.64 -27.79
CA SER A 34 -27.96 8.14 -28.94
C SER A 34 -28.77 8.03 -30.23
N TRP A 35 -29.49 6.93 -30.43
CA TRP A 35 -30.36 6.73 -31.60
C TRP A 35 -31.46 7.78 -31.69
N GLN A 36 -32.05 8.21 -30.57
CA GLN A 36 -33.11 9.24 -30.57
C GLN A 36 -32.56 10.64 -30.83
N SER A 37 -31.29 10.91 -30.50
CA SER A 37 -30.68 12.23 -30.55
C SER A 37 -30.16 12.68 -31.92
N SER A 38 -30.15 11.81 -32.94
CA SER A 38 -29.61 12.15 -34.27
C SER A 38 -30.53 11.72 -35.42
N PRO A 39 -30.54 12.47 -36.55
CA PRO A 39 -31.31 12.10 -37.73
C PRO A 39 -30.71 10.89 -38.45
N ILE A 40 -31.48 10.32 -39.39
CA ILE A 40 -31.01 9.23 -40.27
C ILE A 40 -30.02 9.79 -41.29
N SER A 41 -28.83 9.21 -41.37
CA SER A 41 -27.80 9.59 -42.35
C SER A 41 -28.00 8.86 -43.69
N VAL A 42 -28.30 7.56 -43.63
CA VAL A 42 -28.66 6.75 -44.80
C VAL A 42 -29.86 5.90 -44.44
N SER A 43 -30.95 6.03 -45.19
CA SER A 43 -32.17 5.26 -44.91
C SER A 43 -32.05 3.81 -45.37
N GLN A 44 -32.81 2.92 -44.75
CA GLN A 44 -32.87 1.52 -45.16
C GLN A 44 -33.38 1.40 -46.61
N LYS A 45 -34.32 2.26 -47.02
CA LYS A 45 -34.83 2.31 -48.39
C LYS A 45 -33.72 2.62 -49.40
N GLU A 46 -32.88 3.61 -49.10
CA GLU A 46 -31.71 3.94 -49.94
C GLU A 46 -30.72 2.78 -50.01
N LEU A 47 -30.43 2.10 -48.89
CA LEU A 47 -29.53 0.94 -48.89
C LEU A 47 -30.08 -0.23 -49.74
N THR A 48 -31.37 -0.52 -49.62
CA THR A 48 -32.01 -1.64 -50.35
C THR A 48 -32.17 -1.39 -51.85
N GLN A 49 -32.06 -0.13 -52.30
CA GLN A 49 -32.13 0.22 -53.71
C GLN A 49 -30.94 -0.33 -54.51
N TYR A 50 -29.80 -0.58 -53.84
CA TYR A 50 -28.57 -1.02 -54.48
C TYR A 50 -28.29 -2.50 -54.16
N PRO A 51 -27.74 -3.28 -55.12
CA PRO A 51 -27.41 -4.68 -54.88
C PRO A 51 -26.40 -4.84 -53.73
N LYS A 52 -26.74 -5.65 -52.72
CA LYS A 52 -25.86 -5.89 -51.56
C LYS A 52 -24.44 -6.32 -51.96
N ALA A 53 -24.32 -7.12 -53.02
CA ALA A 53 -23.04 -7.59 -53.54
C ALA A 53 -22.11 -6.45 -54.01
N LEU A 54 -22.65 -5.29 -54.39
CA LEU A 54 -21.88 -4.11 -54.82
C LEU A 54 -21.54 -3.15 -53.67
N LEU A 55 -22.22 -3.30 -52.53
CA LEU A 55 -21.96 -2.52 -51.32
C LEU A 55 -20.85 -3.11 -50.45
N GLN A 56 -20.44 -4.35 -50.70
CA GLN A 56 -19.38 -5.05 -49.97
C GLN A 56 -18.01 -4.78 -50.59
N GLU A 57 -16.96 -4.70 -49.77
CA GLU A 57 -15.58 -4.52 -50.26
C GLU A 57 -15.12 -5.71 -51.11
N SER A 58 -15.61 -6.91 -50.79
CA SER A 58 -15.36 -8.13 -51.57
C SER A 58 -15.63 -7.95 -53.06
N SER A 59 -16.58 -7.07 -53.43
CA SER A 59 -16.92 -6.75 -54.82
C SER A 59 -15.71 -6.33 -55.67
N ARG A 60 -14.74 -5.64 -55.06
CA ARG A 60 -13.54 -5.10 -55.73
C ARG A 60 -12.60 -6.17 -56.24
N TYR A 61 -12.59 -7.33 -55.60
CA TYR A 61 -11.65 -8.41 -55.91
C TYR A 61 -12.28 -9.44 -56.86
N PRO A 62 -11.50 -10.29 -57.53
CA PRO A 62 -12.04 -11.41 -58.29
C PRO A 62 -12.81 -12.41 -57.40
N ASP A 63 -13.89 -12.98 -57.94
CA ASP A 63 -14.70 -13.98 -57.21
C ASP A 63 -14.17 -15.40 -57.45
N PHE A 64 -13.06 -15.74 -56.79
CA PHE A 64 -12.41 -17.05 -56.90
C PHE A 64 -13.25 -18.22 -56.35
N ASN A 65 -14.37 -17.93 -55.68
CA ASN A 65 -15.32 -18.97 -55.30
C ASN A 65 -16.15 -19.46 -56.49
N LYS A 66 -16.25 -18.66 -57.56
CA LYS A 66 -17.07 -18.95 -58.76
C LYS A 66 -16.25 -19.11 -60.03
N PHE A 67 -15.09 -18.46 -60.12
CA PHE A 67 -14.28 -18.42 -61.32
C PHE A 67 -12.84 -18.84 -61.02
N SER A 68 -12.26 -19.64 -61.91
CA SER A 68 -10.84 -19.98 -61.83
C SER A 68 -9.97 -18.85 -62.37
N TRP A 69 -8.67 -18.90 -62.10
CA TRP A 69 -7.71 -17.99 -62.73
C TRP A 69 -7.69 -18.14 -64.26
N GLU A 70 -7.84 -19.37 -64.76
CA GLU A 70 -7.89 -19.67 -66.19
C GLU A 70 -9.11 -19.00 -66.85
N ASP A 71 -10.28 -19.05 -66.21
CA ASP A 71 -11.50 -18.37 -66.69
C ASP A 71 -11.29 -16.85 -66.81
N ILE A 72 -10.68 -16.23 -65.80
CA ILE A 72 -10.43 -14.78 -65.78
C ILE A 72 -9.37 -14.39 -66.81
N ALA A 73 -8.31 -15.19 -66.97
CA ALA A 73 -7.29 -14.99 -67.99
C ALA A 73 -7.85 -15.12 -69.41
N ALA A 74 -8.73 -16.11 -69.62
CA ALA A 74 -9.43 -16.28 -70.90
C ALA A 74 -10.32 -15.06 -71.20
N LEU A 75 -11.07 -14.54 -70.23
CA LEU A 75 -11.85 -13.30 -70.41
C LEU A 75 -10.99 -12.11 -70.83
N ALA A 76 -9.79 -11.96 -70.26
CA ALA A 76 -8.88 -10.87 -70.63
C ALA A 76 -8.47 -10.95 -72.10
N SER A 77 -8.29 -12.15 -72.67
CA SER A 77 -7.91 -12.34 -74.07
C SER A 77 -8.95 -11.79 -75.08
N ILE A 78 -10.21 -11.63 -74.67
CA ILE A 78 -11.28 -11.02 -75.49
C ILE A 78 -10.95 -9.55 -75.76
N GLN A 79 -10.37 -8.84 -74.80
CA GLN A 79 -10.00 -7.44 -74.99
C GLN A 79 -8.90 -7.27 -76.03
N ASP A 80 -7.99 -8.24 -76.12
CA ASP A 80 -6.86 -8.20 -77.06
C ASP A 80 -7.29 -8.56 -78.49
N HIS A 81 -8.15 -9.57 -78.66
CA HIS A 81 -8.47 -10.14 -79.97
C HIS A 81 -9.88 -9.83 -80.47
N CYS A 82 -10.74 -9.25 -79.63
CA CYS A 82 -12.15 -8.95 -79.93
C CYS A 82 -12.98 -10.15 -80.41
N GLN A 83 -12.64 -11.35 -79.95
CA GLN A 83 -13.28 -12.61 -80.35
C GLN A 83 -13.81 -13.35 -79.13
N ALA A 84 -14.90 -14.09 -79.33
CA ALA A 84 -15.49 -14.89 -78.27
C ALA A 84 -14.56 -16.07 -77.92
N ILE A 85 -14.41 -16.32 -76.62
CA ILE A 85 -13.68 -17.51 -76.12
C ILE A 85 -14.59 -18.74 -76.09
N GLU A 86 -13.98 -19.92 -76.18
CA GLU A 86 -14.70 -21.17 -75.93
C GLU A 86 -15.15 -21.25 -74.46
N ARG A 87 -16.42 -21.64 -74.27
CA ARG A 87 -17.09 -21.60 -72.97
C ARG A 87 -16.70 -22.82 -72.14
N SER A 88 -15.86 -22.62 -71.12
CA SER A 88 -15.62 -23.60 -70.04
C SER A 88 -16.70 -23.54 -68.96
N ASN A 89 -17.11 -22.33 -68.57
CA ASN A 89 -18.01 -22.04 -67.45
C ASN A 89 -19.20 -21.16 -67.90
N PRO A 90 -20.46 -21.62 -67.77
CA PRO A 90 -21.63 -20.86 -68.21
C PRO A 90 -21.86 -19.56 -67.44
N SER A 91 -21.27 -19.41 -66.24
CA SER A 91 -21.36 -18.19 -65.45
C SER A 91 -20.53 -17.03 -66.04
N LEU A 92 -19.73 -17.28 -67.08
CA LEU A 92 -18.98 -16.24 -67.80
C LEU A 92 -19.79 -15.56 -68.91
N ASN A 93 -21.01 -16.03 -69.24
CA ASN A 93 -21.77 -15.54 -70.39
C ASN A 93 -21.94 -14.01 -70.39
N ASP A 94 -22.42 -13.43 -69.28
CA ASP A 94 -22.58 -11.98 -69.14
C ASP A 94 -21.25 -11.22 -69.32
N ALA A 95 -20.15 -11.80 -68.85
CA ALA A 95 -18.83 -11.18 -68.96
C ALA A 95 -18.25 -11.27 -70.37
N ILE A 96 -18.46 -12.38 -71.07
CA ILE A 96 -18.10 -12.54 -72.49
C ILE A 96 -18.90 -11.54 -73.33
N GLU A 97 -20.21 -11.45 -73.10
CA GLU A 97 -21.09 -10.50 -73.79
C GLU A 97 -20.65 -9.06 -73.56
N PHE A 98 -20.39 -8.69 -72.30
CA PHE A 98 -19.89 -7.37 -71.93
C PHE A 98 -18.57 -7.03 -72.62
N GLU A 99 -17.55 -7.89 -72.50
CA GLU A 99 -16.22 -7.61 -73.04
C GLU A 99 -16.23 -7.52 -74.58
N LEU A 100 -17.06 -8.33 -75.25
CA LEU A 100 -17.27 -8.23 -76.70
C LEU A 100 -17.96 -6.92 -77.09
N ALA A 101 -19.05 -6.56 -76.41
CA ALA A 101 -19.78 -5.33 -76.69
C ALA A 101 -18.87 -4.11 -76.53
N VAL A 102 -18.10 -4.06 -75.44
CA VAL A 102 -17.18 -2.96 -75.18
C VAL A 102 -16.03 -2.93 -76.18
N CYS A 103 -15.47 -4.09 -76.56
CA CYS A 103 -14.42 -4.17 -77.57
C CYS A 103 -14.89 -3.71 -78.96
N GLN A 104 -16.14 -4.06 -79.32
CA GLN A 104 -16.79 -3.65 -80.57
C GLN A 104 -17.37 -2.23 -80.54
N GLN A 105 -17.18 -1.49 -79.43
CA GLN A 105 -17.74 -0.16 -79.22
C GLN A 105 -19.27 -0.11 -79.33
N GLN A 106 -19.94 -1.21 -78.99
CA GLN A 106 -21.39 -1.26 -78.90
C GLN A 106 -21.84 -0.65 -77.57
N PRO A 107 -22.75 0.35 -77.61
CA PRO A 107 -23.24 0.98 -76.38
C PRO A 107 -24.14 0.02 -75.61
N LEU A 108 -23.91 -0.09 -74.30
CA LEU A 108 -24.77 -0.81 -73.37
C LEU A 108 -25.64 0.19 -72.61
N ASP A 109 -26.94 -0.07 -72.55
CA ASP A 109 -27.92 0.77 -71.86
C ASP A 109 -28.15 0.33 -70.40
N SER A 110 -28.90 1.13 -69.65
CA SER A 110 -29.23 0.83 -68.24
C SER A 110 -30.05 -0.45 -68.08
N ILE A 111 -30.79 -0.87 -69.10
CA ILE A 111 -31.57 -2.11 -69.10
C ILE A 111 -30.64 -3.32 -69.07
N TRP A 112 -29.56 -3.30 -69.84
CA TRP A 112 -28.54 -4.36 -69.80
C TRP A 112 -27.97 -4.52 -68.40
N PHE A 113 -27.54 -3.43 -67.76
CA PHE A 113 -27.00 -3.48 -66.39
C PHE A 113 -28.04 -3.90 -65.35
N ALA A 114 -29.33 -3.63 -65.59
CA ALA A 114 -30.42 -4.08 -64.73
C ALA A 114 -30.71 -5.59 -64.88
N ALA A 115 -30.61 -6.14 -66.10
CA ALA A 115 -30.94 -7.53 -66.40
C ALA A 115 -29.83 -8.54 -66.05
N HIS A 116 -28.56 -8.14 -66.16
CA HIS A 116 -27.41 -9.05 -66.02
C HIS A 116 -26.83 -9.10 -64.61
N SER A 117 -25.87 -10.01 -64.41
CA SER A 117 -25.05 -10.04 -63.20
C SER A 117 -24.39 -8.67 -62.98
N LYS A 118 -24.27 -8.28 -61.70
CA LYS A 118 -23.82 -6.93 -61.34
C LYS A 118 -22.29 -6.83 -61.22
N ARG A 119 -21.67 -7.92 -60.75
CA ARG A 119 -20.24 -8.00 -60.45
C ARG A 119 -19.50 -8.66 -61.62
N HIS A 120 -18.41 -8.05 -62.04
CA HIS A 120 -17.54 -8.62 -63.06
C HIS A 120 -16.67 -9.74 -62.45
N PRO A 121 -16.39 -10.86 -63.15
CA PRO A 121 -15.60 -11.99 -62.63
C PRO A 121 -14.22 -11.59 -62.07
N ALA A 122 -13.55 -10.66 -62.75
CA ALA A 122 -12.25 -10.09 -62.35
C ALA A 122 -12.34 -8.99 -61.26
N GLY A 123 -13.50 -8.78 -60.63
CA GLY A 123 -13.73 -7.76 -59.62
C GLY A 123 -14.22 -6.41 -60.18
N GLY A 124 -14.84 -5.63 -59.27
CA GLY A 124 -15.65 -4.46 -59.58
C GLY A 124 -17.03 -4.82 -60.13
N SER A 125 -17.85 -3.81 -60.41
CA SER A 125 -19.07 -4.00 -61.20
C SER A 125 -18.81 -3.87 -62.71
N PHE A 126 -19.71 -4.39 -63.53
CA PHE A 126 -19.67 -4.11 -64.98
C PHE A 126 -19.80 -2.62 -65.27
N ALA A 127 -20.65 -1.92 -64.50
CA ALA A 127 -20.80 -0.49 -64.58
C ALA A 127 -19.51 0.26 -64.25
N ASP A 128 -18.74 -0.15 -63.24
CA ASP A 128 -17.45 0.48 -62.91
C ASP A 128 -16.51 0.47 -64.12
N ARG A 129 -16.45 -0.68 -64.81
CA ARG A 129 -15.62 -0.87 -66.01
C ARG A 129 -16.14 -0.08 -67.21
N TYR A 130 -17.45 -0.05 -67.40
CA TYR A 130 -18.07 0.66 -68.51
C TYR A 130 -17.88 2.18 -68.39
N VAL A 131 -18.14 2.73 -67.20
CA VAL A 131 -17.99 4.18 -66.93
C VAL A 131 -16.54 4.62 -67.04
N ALA A 132 -15.57 3.77 -66.68
CA ALA A 132 -14.15 4.05 -66.88
C ALA A 132 -13.76 4.20 -68.36
N ARG A 133 -14.48 3.55 -69.29
CA ARG A 133 -14.25 3.67 -70.74
C ARG A 133 -15.14 4.73 -71.41
N TYR A 134 -16.36 4.91 -70.93
CA TYR A 134 -17.38 5.80 -71.50
C TYR A 134 -17.97 6.75 -70.43
N PRO A 135 -17.24 7.81 -70.03
CA PRO A 135 -17.67 8.67 -68.93
C PRO A 135 -18.88 9.56 -69.25
N GLU A 136 -19.05 9.99 -70.51
CA GLU A 136 -19.98 11.06 -70.90
C GLU A 136 -21.49 10.70 -70.84
N ASN A 137 -21.86 9.42 -70.77
CA ASN A 137 -23.27 8.96 -70.77
C ASN A 137 -23.58 7.96 -69.64
N SER A 138 -23.12 8.25 -68.41
CA SER A 138 -23.08 7.25 -67.32
C SER A 138 -24.13 7.39 -66.22
N GLU A 139 -24.90 8.48 -66.13
CA GLU A 139 -25.79 8.75 -64.98
C GLU A 139 -26.82 7.64 -64.72
N GLN A 140 -27.43 7.10 -65.78
CA GLN A 140 -28.42 6.02 -65.67
C GLN A 140 -27.83 4.70 -65.16
N ILE A 141 -26.51 4.58 -65.19
CA ILE A 141 -25.75 3.38 -64.84
C ILE A 141 -25.17 3.50 -63.41
N HIS A 142 -25.14 4.71 -62.83
CA HIS A 142 -24.62 4.96 -61.47
C HIS A 142 -25.19 4.03 -60.37
N PRO A 143 -26.48 3.61 -60.39
CA PRO A 143 -27.01 2.65 -59.43
C PRO A 143 -26.39 1.25 -59.46
N PHE A 144 -25.62 0.92 -60.50
CA PHE A 144 -24.95 -0.36 -60.66
C PHE A 144 -23.43 -0.29 -60.40
N LEU A 145 -22.92 0.88 -60.00
CA LEU A 145 -21.52 1.04 -59.59
C LEU A 145 -21.25 0.33 -58.26
N SER A 146 -20.00 -0.04 -58.00
CA SER A 146 -19.62 -0.47 -56.65
C SER A 146 -19.59 0.72 -55.70
N ILE A 147 -19.78 0.47 -54.41
CA ILE A 147 -19.72 1.55 -53.39
C ILE A 147 -18.33 2.19 -53.27
N SER A 148 -17.30 1.57 -53.85
CA SER A 148 -15.94 2.13 -53.89
C SER A 148 -15.78 3.21 -54.97
N ASN A 149 -16.71 3.28 -55.91
CA ASN A 149 -16.68 4.24 -57.00
C ASN A 149 -17.18 5.62 -56.52
N PRO A 150 -16.41 6.72 -56.75
CA PRO A 150 -16.82 8.08 -56.37
C PRO A 150 -18.15 8.55 -56.99
N LEU A 151 -18.54 7.99 -58.14
CA LEU A 151 -19.79 8.32 -58.82
C LEU A 151 -21.00 7.55 -58.25
N HIS A 152 -20.78 6.61 -57.33
CA HIS A 152 -21.88 5.88 -56.70
C HIS A 152 -22.72 6.83 -55.83
N PRO A 153 -24.07 6.83 -55.91
CA PRO A 153 -24.92 7.80 -55.20
C PRO A 153 -24.77 7.80 -53.67
N LEU A 154 -24.38 6.67 -53.08
CA LEU A 154 -24.10 6.55 -51.64
C LEU A 154 -22.66 6.85 -51.23
N PHE A 155 -21.75 7.13 -52.18
CA PHE A 155 -20.33 7.31 -51.90
C PHE A 155 -20.11 8.45 -50.91
N SER A 156 -20.58 9.66 -51.21
CA SER A 156 -20.41 10.84 -50.35
C SER A 156 -21.06 10.70 -48.96
N LYS A 157 -22.13 9.90 -48.85
CA LYS A 157 -22.78 9.64 -47.56
C LYS A 157 -22.01 8.66 -46.68
N LEU A 158 -21.23 7.77 -47.29
CA LEU A 158 -20.52 6.67 -46.61
C LEU A 158 -19.00 6.80 -46.68
N GLU A 159 -18.45 7.82 -47.34
CA GLU A 159 -17.01 8.02 -47.50
C GLU A 159 -16.28 8.16 -46.17
N ASN A 160 -16.95 8.81 -45.20
CA ASN A 160 -16.41 8.97 -43.86
C ASN A 160 -16.37 7.66 -43.08
N LEU A 161 -17.18 6.65 -43.45
CA LEU A 161 -17.20 5.34 -42.81
C LEU A 161 -16.10 4.45 -43.39
N THR A 162 -15.17 4.04 -42.53
CA THR A 162 -14.10 3.11 -42.88
C THR A 162 -14.67 1.83 -43.51
N THR A 163 -13.89 1.20 -44.39
CA THR A 163 -14.29 -0.05 -45.05
C THR A 163 -14.71 -1.13 -44.06
N GLN A 164 -13.94 -1.33 -42.98
CA GLN A 164 -14.28 -2.29 -41.92
C GLN A 164 -15.60 -1.97 -41.22
N GLY A 165 -15.86 -0.69 -40.95
CA GLY A 165 -17.12 -0.27 -40.34
C GLY A 165 -18.32 -0.48 -41.26
N ARG A 166 -18.17 -0.14 -42.54
CA ARG A 166 -19.21 -0.38 -43.55
C ARG A 166 -19.53 -1.87 -43.66
N GLU A 167 -18.51 -2.72 -43.70
CA GLU A 167 -18.71 -4.17 -43.72
C GLU A 167 -19.38 -4.68 -42.45
N ALA A 168 -18.97 -4.21 -41.27
CA ALA A 168 -19.60 -4.58 -40.01
C ALA A 168 -21.10 -4.26 -40.02
N LEU A 169 -21.48 -3.04 -40.42
CA LEU A 169 -22.89 -2.65 -40.47
C LEU A 169 -23.69 -3.43 -41.54
N LEU A 170 -23.11 -3.68 -42.72
CA LEU A 170 -23.75 -4.50 -43.78
C LEU A 170 -23.91 -5.97 -43.39
N ASN A 171 -23.04 -6.47 -42.52
CA ASN A 171 -23.08 -7.82 -41.97
C ASN A 171 -24.01 -7.93 -40.75
N GLY A 172 -24.65 -6.83 -40.33
CA GLY A 172 -25.71 -6.83 -39.32
C GLY A 172 -25.27 -6.39 -37.92
N TYR A 173 -24.02 -5.95 -37.73
CA TYR A 173 -23.65 -5.28 -36.48
C TYR A 173 -24.42 -3.95 -36.35
N ARG A 174 -24.91 -3.66 -35.15
CA ARG A 174 -25.73 -2.46 -34.91
C ARG A 174 -24.93 -1.22 -34.55
N ALA A 175 -23.62 -1.36 -34.33
CA ALA A 175 -22.79 -0.24 -33.94
C ALA A 175 -21.36 -0.39 -34.46
N TRP A 176 -20.76 0.75 -34.76
CA TRP A 176 -19.35 0.89 -35.10
C TRP A 176 -18.85 2.27 -34.66
N GLN A 177 -17.78 2.34 -33.87
CA GLN A 177 -17.20 3.61 -33.45
C GLN A 177 -15.90 3.89 -34.20
N GLN A 178 -15.73 5.09 -34.74
CA GLN A 178 -14.50 5.48 -35.41
C GLN A 178 -14.23 6.97 -35.23
N GLY A 179 -13.04 7.30 -34.71
CA GLY A 179 -12.72 8.68 -34.32
C GLY A 179 -13.83 9.27 -33.45
N ASP A 180 -14.35 10.41 -33.87
CA ASP A 180 -15.38 11.14 -33.12
C ASP A 180 -16.81 10.73 -33.48
N VAL A 181 -17.02 9.73 -34.33
CA VAL A 181 -18.36 9.33 -34.80
C VAL A 181 -18.72 7.93 -34.34
N LEU A 182 -19.89 7.82 -33.71
CA LEU A 182 -20.55 6.56 -33.41
C LEU A 182 -21.60 6.27 -34.48
N TRP A 183 -21.34 5.28 -35.32
CA TRP A 183 -22.31 4.80 -36.30
C TRP A 183 -23.23 3.78 -35.67
N LEU A 184 -24.55 4.01 -35.75
CA LEU A 184 -25.57 3.07 -35.32
C LEU A 184 -26.41 2.61 -36.50
N SER A 185 -26.77 1.33 -36.52
CA SER A 185 -27.61 0.68 -37.54
C SER A 185 -28.87 0.11 -36.90
N GLY A 186 -30.03 0.48 -37.46
CA GLY A 186 -31.34 0.02 -37.04
C GLY A 186 -32.27 -0.20 -38.24
N GLU A 187 -33.52 -0.55 -37.99
CA GLU A 187 -34.49 -0.91 -39.03
C GLU A 187 -34.77 0.22 -40.04
N GLN A 188 -34.63 1.48 -39.59
CA GLN A 188 -34.86 2.65 -40.43
C GLN A 188 -33.65 3.04 -41.29
N GLY A 189 -32.47 2.47 -41.03
CA GLY A 189 -31.21 2.79 -41.70
C GLY A 189 -30.07 3.03 -40.72
N TRP A 190 -29.09 3.82 -41.15
CA TRP A 190 -27.88 4.13 -40.38
C TRP A 190 -27.84 5.59 -39.95
N LYS A 191 -27.28 5.82 -38.76
CA LYS A 191 -27.06 7.14 -38.16
C LYS A 191 -25.59 7.32 -37.85
N ALA A 192 -25.01 8.43 -38.28
CA ALA A 192 -23.71 8.91 -37.86
C ALA A 192 -23.89 9.89 -36.70
N ILE A 193 -23.52 9.48 -35.49
CA ILE A 193 -23.73 10.25 -34.27
C ILE A 193 -22.41 10.92 -33.88
N PRO A 194 -22.34 12.26 -33.82
CA PRO A 194 -21.11 12.98 -33.49
C PRO A 194 -20.76 12.87 -32.00
N LEU A 195 -19.47 13.06 -31.67
CA LEU A 195 -18.90 12.98 -30.32
C LEU A 195 -19.66 13.82 -29.31
N GLU A 196 -20.03 15.04 -29.70
CA GLU A 196 -20.76 15.99 -28.86
C GLU A 196 -22.12 15.45 -28.39
N VAL A 197 -22.69 14.47 -29.10
CA VAL A 197 -23.98 13.86 -28.77
C VAL A 197 -23.80 12.56 -28.00
N TRP A 198 -23.00 11.61 -28.50
CA TRP A 198 -22.90 10.29 -27.85
C TRP A 198 -22.01 10.30 -26.60
N LYS A 199 -20.99 11.17 -26.52
CA LYS A 199 -20.06 11.19 -25.39
C LYS A 199 -20.73 11.61 -24.08
N PRO A 200 -21.55 12.69 -24.01
CA PRO A 200 -22.27 13.02 -22.79
C PRO A 200 -23.23 11.91 -22.32
N ILE A 201 -23.85 11.20 -23.27
CA ILE A 201 -24.72 10.06 -22.98
C ILE A 201 -23.89 8.92 -22.36
N ALA A 202 -22.70 8.63 -22.91
CA ALA A 202 -21.79 7.63 -22.37
C ALA A 202 -21.29 7.98 -20.96
N GLU A 203 -20.94 9.25 -20.73
CA GLU A 203 -20.54 9.76 -19.42
C GLU A 203 -21.68 9.67 -18.40
N GLN A 204 -22.93 9.96 -18.80
CA GLN A 204 -24.11 9.79 -17.94
C GLN A 204 -24.35 8.32 -17.55
N GLN A 205 -23.99 7.38 -18.44
CA GLN A 205 -24.06 5.95 -18.16
C GLN A 205 -22.79 5.40 -17.48
N GLU A 206 -21.84 6.26 -17.14
CA GLU A 206 -20.55 5.90 -16.52
C GLU A 206 -19.79 4.83 -17.31
N VAL A 207 -19.86 4.90 -18.64
CA VAL A 207 -19.15 3.98 -19.56
C VAL A 207 -18.26 4.74 -20.52
N THR A 208 -17.16 4.09 -20.91
CA THR A 208 -16.30 4.56 -22.00
C THR A 208 -16.34 3.55 -23.14
N LEU A 209 -16.32 4.00 -24.40
CA LEU A 209 -16.38 3.14 -25.59
C LEU A 209 -14.98 2.73 -26.12
N SER A 210 -13.91 3.26 -25.50
CA SER A 210 -12.52 3.08 -25.93
C SER A 210 -11.59 2.97 -24.71
N GLY A 211 -11.92 2.09 -23.76
CA GLY A 211 -11.09 1.85 -22.57
C GLY A 211 -9.85 1.00 -22.84
N GLU A 212 -8.78 1.20 -22.06
CA GLU A 212 -7.55 0.37 -22.10
C GLU A 212 -7.82 -1.11 -21.78
N SER A 213 -8.81 -1.38 -20.92
CA SER A 213 -9.27 -2.71 -20.55
C SER A 213 -10.68 -2.96 -21.07
N CYS A 214 -10.88 -4.03 -21.85
CA CYS A 214 -12.17 -4.33 -22.46
C CYS A 214 -13.03 -5.26 -21.61
N SER A 215 -13.96 -4.69 -20.85
CA SER A 215 -14.88 -5.48 -20.01
C SER A 215 -16.03 -6.07 -20.83
N PHE A 216 -16.55 -5.33 -21.80
CA PHE A 216 -17.58 -5.79 -22.72
C PHE A 216 -17.27 -5.34 -24.14
N ARG A 217 -17.17 -6.29 -25.08
CA ARG A 217 -16.88 -6.02 -26.48
C ARG A 217 -18.11 -6.20 -27.35
N TYR A 218 -18.43 -5.19 -28.15
CA TYR A 218 -19.49 -5.27 -29.15
C TYR A 218 -19.00 -4.69 -30.46
N SER A 219 -18.95 -5.48 -31.54
CA SER A 219 -18.32 -5.05 -32.80
C SER A 219 -16.87 -4.59 -32.54
N ASN A 220 -16.51 -3.37 -32.92
CA ASN A 220 -15.23 -2.74 -32.58
C ASN A 220 -15.27 -1.87 -31.31
N LEU A 221 -16.42 -1.76 -30.66
CA LEU A 221 -16.58 -0.99 -29.43
C LEU A 221 -16.07 -1.79 -28.24
N CYS A 222 -15.42 -1.06 -27.34
CA CYS A 222 -14.85 -1.62 -26.14
C CYS A 222 -15.38 -0.87 -24.93
N LEU A 223 -16.40 -1.45 -24.30
CA LEU A 223 -17.07 -0.86 -23.16
C LEU A 223 -16.35 -1.24 -21.87
N SER A 224 -16.02 -0.20 -21.10
CA SER A 224 -15.54 -0.33 -19.73
C SER A 224 -16.24 0.68 -18.84
N GLU A 225 -16.39 0.35 -17.56
CA GLU A 225 -16.90 1.30 -16.58
C GLU A 225 -15.86 2.40 -16.37
N SER A 226 -16.30 3.66 -16.40
CA SER A 226 -15.43 4.77 -16.07
C SER A 226 -15.05 4.65 -14.60
N SER A 227 -13.74 4.51 -14.32
CA SER A 227 -13.20 4.27 -12.98
C SER A 227 -13.28 5.52 -12.07
N ASN A 228 -14.47 6.09 -11.89
CA ASN A 228 -14.68 7.17 -10.94
C ASN A 228 -14.49 6.68 -9.48
N ASP A 229 -14.42 5.36 -9.29
CA ASP A 229 -13.94 4.68 -8.09
C ASP A 229 -12.58 5.18 -7.58
N ASN A 230 -11.72 5.71 -8.45
CA ASN A 230 -10.41 6.22 -8.02
C ASN A 230 -10.55 7.42 -7.08
N LEU A 231 -11.55 8.30 -7.26
CA LEU A 231 -11.73 9.45 -6.38
C LEU A 231 -12.35 9.01 -5.04
N ILE A 232 -13.35 8.13 -5.10
CA ILE A 232 -14.04 7.61 -3.91
C ILE A 232 -13.06 6.78 -3.06
N MET A 233 -12.29 5.89 -3.67
CA MET A 233 -11.27 5.11 -2.96
C MET A 233 -10.16 5.99 -2.37
N LYS A 234 -9.69 7.01 -3.11
CA LYS A 234 -8.69 7.96 -2.58
C LYS A 234 -9.22 8.75 -1.38
N THR A 235 -10.48 9.19 -1.41
CA THR A 235 -11.09 9.92 -0.29
C THR A 235 -11.31 9.01 0.93
N LEU A 236 -11.73 7.76 0.74
CA LEU A 236 -11.85 6.77 1.83
C LEU A 236 -10.49 6.46 2.47
N ILE A 237 -9.44 6.24 1.68
CA ILE A 237 -8.09 5.97 2.20
C ILE A 237 -7.56 7.20 2.95
N PHE A 238 -7.76 8.41 2.40
CA PHE A 238 -7.30 9.63 3.04
C PHE A 238 -7.99 9.89 4.38
N THR A 239 -9.32 9.69 4.45
CA THR A 239 -10.07 9.85 5.71
C THR A 239 -9.67 8.80 6.76
N LEU A 240 -9.44 7.54 6.35
CA LEU A 240 -8.92 6.49 7.23
C LEU A 240 -7.52 6.83 7.77
N LEU A 241 -6.61 7.28 6.89
CA LEU A 241 -5.25 7.65 7.29
C LEU A 241 -5.26 8.84 8.27
N PHE A 242 -6.08 9.85 7.99
CA PHE A 242 -6.21 11.05 8.83
C PHE A 242 -6.72 10.71 10.24
N THR A 243 -7.74 9.84 10.34
CA THR A 243 -8.28 9.41 11.63
C THR A 243 -7.28 8.58 12.44
N LEU A 244 -6.52 7.69 11.79
CA LEU A 244 -5.44 6.91 12.42
C LEU A 244 -4.32 7.82 12.95
N LEU A 245 -3.88 8.80 12.14
CA LEU A 245 -2.82 9.73 12.51
C LEU A 245 -3.24 10.60 13.71
N SER A 246 -4.47 11.09 13.70
CA SER A 246 -5.06 11.86 14.81
C SER A 246 -5.15 11.02 16.09
N GLY A 247 -5.57 9.75 15.97
CA GLY A 247 -5.62 8.80 17.09
C GLY A 247 -4.24 8.57 17.71
N LEU A 248 -3.22 8.30 16.89
CA LEU A 248 -1.83 8.13 17.34
C LEU A 248 -1.29 9.39 18.02
N GLY A 249 -1.52 10.56 17.43
CA GLY A 249 -1.13 11.84 18.01
C GLY A 249 -1.72 12.06 19.40
N ARG A 250 -3.02 11.74 19.58
CA ARG A 250 -3.69 11.84 20.87
C ARG A 250 -3.11 10.88 21.92
N VAL A 251 -2.80 9.64 21.53
CA VAL A 251 -2.19 8.65 22.44
C VAL A 251 -0.80 9.11 22.88
N LEU A 252 0.02 9.61 21.97
CA LEU A 252 1.34 10.14 22.29
C LEU A 252 1.25 11.34 23.22
N TYR A 253 0.35 12.29 22.93
CA TYR A 253 0.11 13.46 23.78
C TYR A 253 -0.32 13.08 25.22
N LEU A 254 -1.24 12.13 25.36
CA LEU A 254 -1.67 11.66 26.68
C LEU A 254 -0.54 10.96 27.44
N ARG A 255 0.29 10.17 26.75
CA ARG A 255 1.46 9.51 27.36
C ARG A 255 2.50 10.53 27.82
N THR A 256 2.80 11.54 27.03
CA THR A 256 3.77 12.58 27.43
C THR A 256 3.25 13.41 28.58
N LYS A 257 1.96 13.77 28.57
CA LYS A 257 1.31 14.46 29.69
C LYS A 257 1.38 13.64 30.98
N GLN A 258 1.01 12.36 30.95
CA GLN A 258 1.09 11.47 32.12
C GLN A 258 2.51 11.31 32.65
N ARG A 259 3.52 11.27 31.77
CA ARG A 259 4.94 11.22 32.18
C ARG A 259 5.35 12.49 32.92
N LYS A 260 5.02 13.66 32.37
CA LYS A 260 5.32 14.96 32.99
C LYS A 260 4.63 15.14 34.33
N GLU A 261 3.35 14.77 34.44
CA GLU A 261 2.60 14.83 35.71
C GLU A 261 3.23 13.91 36.77
N ARG A 262 3.62 12.68 36.41
CA ARG A 262 4.30 11.76 37.33
C ARG A 262 5.66 12.29 37.77
N GLN A 263 6.46 12.84 36.85
CA GLN A 263 7.75 13.46 37.18
C GLN A 263 7.56 14.65 38.12
N PHE A 264 6.60 15.54 37.84
CA PHE A 264 6.29 16.69 38.68
C PHE A 264 5.88 16.28 40.10
N VAL A 265 4.97 15.31 40.24
CA VAL A 265 4.53 14.81 41.55
C VAL A 265 5.69 14.21 42.33
N LEU A 266 6.54 13.39 41.69
CA LEU A 266 7.69 12.79 42.36
C LEU A 266 8.76 13.82 42.75
N GLN A 267 8.98 14.85 41.91
CA GLN A 267 9.91 15.95 42.19
C GLN A 267 9.43 16.80 43.37
N LEU A 268 8.14 17.15 43.40
CA LEU A 268 7.53 17.88 44.50
C LEU A 268 7.62 17.08 45.81
N LEU A 269 7.25 15.79 45.79
CA LEU A 269 7.33 14.92 46.96
C LEU A 269 8.77 14.81 47.49
N THR A 270 9.76 14.67 46.61
CA THR A 270 11.17 14.55 47.02
C THR A 270 11.71 15.87 47.61
N HIS A 271 11.20 17.01 47.13
CA HIS A 271 11.57 18.32 47.67
C HIS A 271 10.94 18.57 49.05
N GLU A 272 9.64 18.30 49.20
CA GLU A 272 8.90 18.49 50.47
C GLU A 272 9.31 17.49 51.56
N LEU A 273 9.83 16.31 51.19
CA LEU A 273 10.36 15.33 52.14
C LEU A 273 11.78 15.64 52.62
N ARG A 274 12.55 16.47 51.89
CA ARG A 274 13.93 16.80 52.27
C ARG A 274 13.99 17.55 53.60
N THR A 275 13.16 18.57 53.74
CA THR A 275 13.11 19.44 54.92
C THR A 275 12.80 18.69 56.22
N PRO A 276 11.75 17.84 56.30
CA PRO A 276 11.49 17.05 57.51
C PRO A 276 12.56 15.98 57.77
N ILE A 277 13.15 15.38 56.73
CA ILE A 277 14.25 14.41 56.91
C ILE A 277 15.49 15.09 57.48
N THR A 278 15.88 16.27 56.99
CA THR A 278 17.02 17.02 57.55
C THR A 278 16.79 17.40 59.01
N SER A 279 15.57 17.85 59.35
CA SER A 279 15.19 18.15 60.75
C SER A 279 15.23 16.91 61.65
N LEU A 280 14.72 15.78 61.16
CA LEU A 280 14.80 14.49 61.86
C LEU A 280 16.26 14.06 62.06
N GLY A 281 17.12 14.26 61.07
CA GLY A 281 18.55 13.96 61.14
C GLY A 281 19.28 14.71 62.24
N LEU A 282 19.01 16.00 62.43
CA LEU A 282 19.57 16.77 63.54
C LEU A 282 19.16 16.20 64.89
N THR A 283 17.89 15.79 65.01
CA THR A 283 17.35 15.18 66.23
C THR A 283 17.98 13.81 66.51
N VAL A 284 18.12 12.99 65.46
CA VAL A 284 18.77 11.66 65.53
C VAL A 284 20.24 11.80 65.95
N GLU A 285 20.96 12.79 65.43
CA GLU A 285 22.37 13.01 65.76
C GLU A 285 22.56 13.44 67.22
N MET A 286 21.63 14.23 67.78
CA MET A 286 21.62 14.53 69.22
C MET A 286 21.46 13.28 70.08
N PHE A 287 20.57 12.36 69.68
CA PHE A 287 20.39 11.09 70.38
C PHE A 287 21.59 10.16 70.22
N ARG A 288 22.24 10.16 69.04
CA ARG A 288 23.45 9.39 68.78
C ARG A 288 24.63 9.85 69.65
N ASN A 289 24.81 11.16 69.82
CA ASN A 289 25.89 11.71 70.64
C ASN A 289 25.75 11.43 72.14
N ARG A 290 24.53 11.07 72.59
CA ARG A 290 24.21 10.69 73.97
C ARG A 290 23.84 9.23 74.10
N TYR A 291 24.19 8.40 73.11
CA TYR A 291 23.75 7.02 73.05
C TYR A 291 24.13 6.22 74.32
N ASP A 292 25.36 6.43 74.80
CA ASP A 292 25.91 5.75 75.97
C ASP A 292 25.32 6.24 77.31
N ASP A 293 24.62 7.39 77.31
CA ASP A 293 23.95 7.95 78.50
C ASP A 293 22.56 7.33 78.73
N PHE A 294 22.03 6.57 77.76
CA PHE A 294 20.71 5.95 77.84
C PHE A 294 20.76 4.56 78.52
N PRO A 295 19.75 4.19 79.32
CA PRO A 295 19.61 2.82 79.83
C PRO A 295 19.57 1.77 78.71
N ASP A 296 20.14 0.58 78.94
CA ASP A 296 20.25 -0.53 77.96
C ASP A 296 18.92 -0.87 77.27
N GLU A 297 17.79 -0.80 78.00
CA GLU A 297 16.45 -1.05 77.45
C GLU A 297 16.02 -0.02 76.40
N THR A 298 16.51 1.23 76.50
CA THR A 298 16.19 2.34 75.60
C THR A 298 17.19 2.52 74.46
N GLN A 299 18.44 2.08 74.65
CA GLN A 299 19.46 2.09 73.60
C GLN A 299 19.01 1.33 72.35
N GLY A 300 18.35 0.17 72.52
CA GLY A 300 17.80 -0.60 71.40
C GLY A 300 16.72 0.13 70.58
N ALA A 301 15.95 1.02 71.22
CA ALA A 301 14.96 1.85 70.53
C ALA A 301 15.61 3.02 69.78
N VAL A 302 16.61 3.66 70.39
CA VAL A 302 17.39 4.73 69.75
C VAL A 302 18.17 4.20 68.54
N TRP A 303 18.77 3.02 68.66
CA TRP A 303 19.48 2.37 67.55
C TRP A 303 18.55 2.09 66.37
N ARG A 304 17.33 1.60 66.64
CA ARG A 304 16.31 1.37 65.60
C ARG A 304 15.91 2.68 64.92
N LEU A 305 15.74 3.76 65.67
CA LEU A 305 15.43 5.10 65.15
C LEU A 305 16.55 5.65 64.26
N ILE A 306 17.82 5.48 64.66
CA ILE A 306 18.99 5.86 63.85
C ILE A 306 19.02 5.05 62.54
N SER A 307 18.79 3.74 62.62
CA SER A 307 18.73 2.85 61.44
C SER A 307 17.60 3.22 60.49
N ASP A 308 16.41 3.55 61.00
CA ASP A 308 15.25 3.94 60.19
C ASP A 308 15.46 5.31 59.53
N TYR A 309 16.09 6.26 60.22
CA TYR A 309 16.50 7.54 59.63
C TYR A 309 17.50 7.35 58.48
N GLN A 310 18.56 6.55 58.69
CA GLN A 310 19.55 6.26 57.65
C GLN A 310 18.89 5.62 56.42
N ARG A 311 17.93 4.70 56.64
CA ARG A 311 17.15 4.09 55.57
C ARG A 311 16.29 5.10 54.80
N LEU A 312 15.60 6.01 55.51
CA LEU A 312 14.78 7.06 54.89
C LEU A 312 15.64 8.05 54.08
N SER A 313 16.78 8.45 54.62
CA SER A 313 17.74 9.32 53.92
C SER A 313 18.25 8.65 52.63
N GLN A 314 18.63 7.37 52.70
CA GLN A 314 19.07 6.61 51.53
C GLN A 314 17.96 6.44 50.48
N LEU A 315 16.71 6.21 50.89
CA LEU A 315 15.58 6.12 49.96
C LEU A 315 15.31 7.44 49.24
N THR A 316 15.49 8.56 49.93
CA THR A 316 15.27 9.92 49.38
C THR A 316 16.39 10.33 48.43
N GLU A 317 17.64 9.97 48.73
CA GLU A 317 18.74 10.20 47.78
C GLU A 317 18.61 9.29 46.55
N ASN A 318 18.22 8.03 46.73
CA ASN A 318 17.95 7.12 45.61
C ASN A 318 16.77 7.58 44.73
N SER A 319 15.74 8.23 45.30
CA SER A 319 14.62 8.76 44.52
C SER A 319 15.01 9.98 43.68
N LYS A 320 15.99 10.78 44.13
CA LYS A 320 16.57 11.89 43.36
C LYS A 320 17.24 11.37 42.07
N VAL A 321 17.98 10.27 42.13
CA VAL A 321 18.59 9.62 40.95
C VAL A 321 17.53 9.25 39.90
N TYR A 322 16.38 8.75 40.34
CA TYR A 322 15.26 8.41 39.45
C TYR A 322 14.58 9.65 38.83
N LEU A 323 14.71 10.81 39.48
CA LEU A 323 14.09 12.07 39.07
C LEU A 323 15.00 12.95 38.22
N SER A 324 16.32 12.81 38.38
CA SER A 324 17.36 13.36 37.51
C SER A 324 17.41 12.61 36.17
N SER A 325 16.28 12.55 35.49
CA SER A 325 16.14 12.02 34.13
C SER A 325 16.36 13.13 33.10
N ASP A 326 17.27 14.07 33.37
CA ASP A 326 17.81 14.93 32.31
C ASP A 326 19.00 14.19 31.69
N GLN A 327 18.82 13.75 30.46
CA GLN A 327 19.68 12.79 29.75
C GLN A 327 21.01 13.39 29.26
N SER A 328 21.51 14.47 29.86
CA SER A 328 22.55 15.31 29.23
C SER A 328 23.86 15.48 30.00
N GLU A 329 23.98 15.06 31.27
CA GLU A 329 25.26 15.18 31.98
C GLU A 329 25.98 13.84 32.12
N PRO A 330 27.24 13.72 31.64
CA PRO A 330 28.03 12.51 31.81
C PRO A 330 28.35 12.28 33.29
N LEU A 331 28.30 11.02 33.74
CA LEU A 331 28.62 10.66 35.13
C LEU A 331 30.06 11.07 35.47
N LEU A 332 30.25 11.72 36.62
CA LEU A 332 31.58 12.12 37.11
C LEU A 332 32.46 10.89 37.32
N LYS A 333 33.56 10.79 36.58
CA LYS A 333 34.59 9.75 36.73
C LYS A 333 35.72 10.24 37.64
N GLN A 334 36.35 9.33 38.37
CA GLN A 334 37.46 9.60 39.27
C GLN A 334 38.55 8.55 39.05
N ASN A 335 39.81 8.94 39.17
CA ASN A 335 40.94 8.01 39.21
C ASN A 335 41.06 7.44 40.63
N ALA A 336 41.00 6.12 40.76
CA ALA A 336 41.27 5.44 42.03
C ALA A 336 41.86 4.06 41.77
N SER A 337 42.51 3.49 42.78
CA SER A 337 42.92 2.09 42.77
C SER A 337 41.69 1.19 42.79
N LEU A 338 41.61 0.27 41.83
CA LEU A 338 40.53 -0.71 41.75
C LEU A 338 40.51 -1.62 42.99
N GLU A 339 41.69 -1.96 43.52
CA GLU A 339 41.86 -2.86 44.67
C GLU A 339 41.37 -2.19 45.96
N GLU A 340 41.78 -0.95 46.23
CA GLU A 340 41.32 -0.19 47.40
C GLU A 340 39.80 0.02 47.40
N TRP A 341 39.22 0.27 46.22
CA TRP A 341 37.77 0.39 46.09
C TRP A 341 37.05 -0.94 46.36
N LEU A 342 37.58 -2.06 45.84
CA LEU A 342 37.02 -3.39 46.08
C LEU A 342 37.14 -3.78 47.56
N ASP A 343 38.29 -3.54 48.18
CA ASP A 343 38.50 -3.77 49.61
C ASP A 343 37.45 -3.01 50.42
N HIS A 344 37.25 -1.72 50.16
CA HIS A 344 36.27 -0.91 50.86
C HIS A 344 34.84 -1.46 50.76
N VAL A 345 34.42 -1.90 49.56
CA VAL A 345 33.04 -2.40 49.34
C VAL A 345 32.88 -3.83 49.85
N CYS A 346 33.85 -4.72 49.63
CA CYS A 346 33.78 -6.12 50.00
C CYS A 346 34.01 -6.36 51.49
N GLU A 347 34.90 -5.61 52.14
CA GLU A 347 35.16 -5.68 53.59
C GLU A 347 33.92 -5.28 54.38
N LYS A 348 33.24 -4.20 53.95
CA LYS A 348 31.93 -3.78 54.52
C LYS A 348 30.90 -4.91 54.56
N HIS A 349 30.98 -5.85 53.61
CA HIS A 349 30.10 -7.00 53.51
C HIS A 349 30.73 -8.31 53.99
N ASN A 350 32.00 -8.33 54.42
CA ASN A 350 32.74 -9.54 54.77
C ASN A 350 32.66 -10.64 53.68
N ILE A 351 32.88 -10.25 52.41
CA ILE A 351 32.87 -11.16 51.25
C ILE A 351 34.28 -11.20 50.63
N ALA A 352 34.73 -12.40 50.25
CA ALA A 352 35.96 -12.56 49.48
C ALA A 352 35.75 -12.20 48.00
N TYR A 353 36.69 -11.45 47.43
CA TYR A 353 36.75 -11.18 46.00
C TYR A 353 37.96 -11.85 45.35
N GLN A 354 37.89 -12.06 44.03
CA GLN A 354 38.98 -12.54 43.19
C GLN A 354 39.22 -11.48 42.11
N CYS A 355 40.38 -10.82 42.16
CA CYS A 355 40.81 -9.88 41.14
C CYS A 355 42.08 -10.41 40.47
N GLU A 356 42.06 -10.55 39.14
CA GLU A 356 43.23 -11.00 38.37
C GLU A 356 44.23 -9.86 38.12
N ALA A 357 43.78 -8.60 38.22
CA ALA A 357 44.58 -7.40 38.05
C ALA A 357 44.99 -6.85 39.43
N LYS A 358 46.30 -6.68 39.66
CA LYS A 358 46.86 -6.08 40.88
C LYS A 358 47.38 -4.68 40.59
N ASP A 359 47.24 -3.76 41.54
CA ASP A 359 47.77 -2.39 41.47
C ASP A 359 47.35 -1.60 40.22
N VAL A 360 46.07 -1.70 39.80
CA VAL A 360 45.56 -0.97 38.63
C VAL A 360 44.70 0.22 39.05
N GLU A 361 45.13 1.41 38.63
CA GLU A 361 44.32 2.63 38.68
C GLU A 361 43.46 2.76 37.42
N LEU A 362 42.17 3.07 37.59
CA LEU A 362 41.22 3.25 36.49
C LEU A 362 40.44 4.55 36.68
N ASN A 363 40.07 5.19 35.56
CA ASN A 363 39.17 6.34 35.57
C ASN A 363 37.70 5.87 35.43
N LEU A 364 36.97 5.79 36.53
CA LEU A 364 35.63 5.20 36.58
C LEU A 364 34.66 6.00 37.47
N PRO A 365 33.33 5.89 37.24
CA PRO A 365 32.32 6.47 38.12
C PRO A 365 32.15 5.65 39.41
N TYR A 366 33.19 5.60 40.25
CA TYR A 366 33.27 4.73 41.45
C TYR A 366 32.09 4.88 42.41
N TYR A 367 31.59 6.09 42.63
CA TYR A 367 30.40 6.33 43.47
C TYR A 367 29.18 5.51 43.00
N TRP A 368 28.89 5.55 41.70
CA TRP A 368 27.74 4.83 41.13
C TRP A 368 27.98 3.32 41.08
N LEU A 369 29.21 2.90 40.78
CA LEU A 369 29.60 1.49 40.84
C LEU A 369 29.47 0.91 42.25
N THR A 370 29.79 1.69 43.30
CA THR A 370 29.58 1.30 44.70
C THR A 370 28.10 1.02 44.97
N ILE A 371 27.20 1.89 44.52
CA ILE A 371 25.75 1.69 44.68
C ILE A 371 25.31 0.42 43.94
N CYS A 372 25.79 0.20 42.71
CA CYS A 372 25.48 -0.99 41.94
C CYS A 372 25.95 -2.27 42.64
N LEU A 373 27.22 -2.31 43.07
CA LEU A 373 27.83 -3.47 43.71
C LEU A 373 27.21 -3.76 45.08
N ASP A 374 26.94 -2.73 45.90
CA ASP A 374 26.26 -2.86 47.19
C ASP A 374 24.85 -3.47 47.03
N ASN A 375 24.10 -3.05 46.00
CA ASN A 375 22.79 -3.62 45.69
C ASN A 375 22.88 -5.07 45.23
N LEU A 376 23.85 -5.41 44.37
CA LEU A 376 24.04 -6.79 43.91
C LEU A 376 24.46 -7.73 45.05
N ILE A 377 25.38 -7.30 45.91
CA ILE A 377 25.84 -8.06 47.06
C ILE A 377 24.70 -8.26 48.08
N LYS A 378 23.93 -7.22 48.39
CA LYS A 378 22.76 -7.33 49.26
C LYS A 378 21.72 -8.29 48.70
N ASN A 379 21.46 -8.23 47.39
CA ASN A 379 20.55 -9.17 46.73
C ASN A 379 21.07 -10.61 46.82
N ALA A 380 22.36 -10.84 46.59
CA ALA A 380 22.97 -12.18 46.68
C ALA A 380 22.91 -12.74 48.11
N LYS A 381 23.15 -11.93 49.14
CA LYS A 381 23.03 -12.34 50.54
C LYS A 381 21.59 -12.62 50.98
N GLN A 382 20.64 -11.80 50.52
CA GLN A 382 19.25 -11.86 50.97
C GLN A 382 18.43 -12.92 50.23
N HIS A 383 18.71 -13.14 48.95
CA HIS A 383 17.91 -13.98 48.07
C HIS A 383 18.70 -15.13 47.41
N GLY A 384 20.03 -15.09 47.46
CA GLY A 384 20.88 -16.15 46.92
C GLY A 384 21.02 -17.35 47.87
N GLN A 385 21.77 -18.36 47.43
CA GLN A 385 22.13 -19.53 48.23
C GLN A 385 23.65 -19.74 48.20
N GLY A 386 24.18 -20.44 49.20
CA GLY A 386 25.61 -20.78 49.27
C GLY A 386 26.53 -19.58 49.53
N LYS A 387 27.79 -19.69 49.08
CA LYS A 387 28.81 -18.65 49.28
C LYS A 387 28.73 -17.61 48.17
N VAL A 388 28.58 -16.33 48.54
CA VAL A 388 28.68 -15.21 47.60
C VAL A 388 30.14 -14.92 47.30
N LEU A 389 30.48 -14.77 46.03
CA LEU A 389 31.84 -14.47 45.57
C LEU A 389 31.80 -13.38 44.50
N VAL A 390 32.71 -12.40 44.60
CA VAL A 390 32.86 -11.34 43.61
C VAL A 390 34.09 -11.63 42.75
N LYS A 391 33.92 -11.78 41.43
CA LYS A 391 35.02 -11.96 40.48
C LYS A 391 35.17 -10.71 39.64
N ILE A 392 36.41 -10.26 39.48
CA ILE A 392 36.75 -9.11 38.68
C ILE A 392 37.71 -9.55 37.59
N SER A 393 37.36 -9.23 36.35
CA SER A 393 38.20 -9.48 35.17
C SER A 393 38.36 -8.19 34.39
N LEU A 394 39.61 -7.91 34.00
CA LEU A 394 39.99 -6.74 33.24
C LEU A 394 40.48 -7.21 31.86
N ALA A 395 39.65 -7.02 30.84
CA ALA A 395 40.00 -7.27 29.43
C ALA A 395 39.72 -5.98 28.64
N ASP A 396 38.94 -6.03 27.55
CA ASP A 396 38.51 -4.83 26.80
C ASP A 396 37.58 -3.91 27.61
N LYS A 397 36.96 -4.44 28.66
CA LYS A 397 36.06 -3.74 29.59
C LYS A 397 36.30 -4.26 31.00
N LEU A 398 35.94 -3.46 31.99
CA LEU A 398 35.91 -3.89 33.38
C LEU A 398 34.65 -4.72 33.59
N ARG A 399 34.85 -5.97 34.00
CA ARG A 399 33.76 -6.91 34.26
C ARG A 399 33.77 -7.33 35.72
N ILE A 400 32.70 -6.98 36.44
CA ILE A 400 32.48 -7.32 37.86
C ILE A 400 31.32 -8.30 37.94
N GLU A 401 31.60 -9.54 38.34
CA GLU A 401 30.65 -10.64 38.45
C GLU A 401 30.38 -10.96 39.92
N VAL A 402 29.15 -10.75 40.37
CA VAL A 402 28.67 -11.22 41.68
C VAL A 402 27.98 -12.56 41.47
N GLN A 403 28.56 -13.62 42.02
CA GLN A 403 28.08 -14.99 41.90
C GLN A 403 27.51 -15.49 43.23
N ASP A 404 26.38 -16.18 43.16
CA ASP A 404 25.82 -17.00 44.23
C ASP A 404 25.36 -18.37 43.68
N GLU A 405 25.14 -19.34 44.57
CA GLU A 405 24.74 -20.71 44.22
C GLU A 405 23.21 -20.87 44.12
N GLY A 406 22.46 -19.76 44.21
CA GLY A 406 21.02 -19.74 44.09
C GLY A 406 20.53 -19.74 42.64
N HIS A 407 19.20 -19.80 42.50
CA HIS A 407 18.52 -19.76 41.21
C HIS A 407 17.75 -18.45 41.03
N PHE A 408 18.05 -17.73 39.95
CA PHE A 408 17.31 -16.51 39.62
C PHE A 408 15.91 -16.87 39.07
N PRO A 409 14.81 -16.41 39.70
CA PRO A 409 13.47 -16.83 39.33
C PRO A 409 13.12 -16.48 37.88
N SER A 410 12.46 -17.41 37.18
CA SER A 410 11.98 -17.21 35.81
C SER A 410 10.96 -16.06 35.72
N LEU A 411 10.78 -15.48 34.52
CA LEU A 411 9.79 -14.41 34.26
C LEU A 411 8.38 -14.79 34.74
N ILE A 412 8.02 -16.08 34.59
CA ILE A 412 6.74 -16.66 34.99
C ILE A 412 6.64 -16.74 36.52
N GLN A 413 7.68 -17.24 37.21
CA GLN A 413 7.74 -17.25 38.68
C GLN A 413 7.73 -15.83 39.27
N ARG A 414 8.33 -14.85 38.60
CA ARG A 414 8.33 -13.44 39.01
C ARG A 414 6.94 -12.79 38.91
N LEU A 415 6.15 -13.18 37.90
CA LEU A 415 4.74 -12.77 37.79
C LEU A 415 3.87 -13.40 38.88
N ILE A 416 4.06 -14.70 39.17
CA ILE A 416 3.31 -15.45 40.18
C ILE A 416 3.65 -14.98 41.61
N SER A 417 4.90 -14.63 41.87
CA SER A 417 5.35 -14.08 43.16
C SER A 417 4.83 -12.66 43.43
N ARG A 418 4.51 -11.87 42.39
CA ARG A 418 3.92 -10.52 42.54
C ARG A 418 2.44 -10.56 42.93
N THR A 419 1.71 -11.62 42.60
CA THR A 419 0.30 -11.79 42.95
C THR A 419 0.09 -12.47 44.31
N THR A 420 1.12 -13.11 44.88
CA THR A 420 1.01 -13.91 46.11
C THR A 420 1.62 -13.26 47.37
N ARG A 421 2.31 -12.11 47.26
CA ARG A 421 2.91 -11.36 48.40
C ARG A 421 1.91 -10.57 49.27
N CYS A 422 0.73 -11.11 49.51
CA CYS A 422 -0.27 -10.57 50.43
C CYS A 422 -0.55 -11.56 51.59
N ALA A 423 0.48 -12.12 52.22
CA ALA A 423 0.34 -12.74 53.54
C ALA A 423 1.72 -13.04 54.13
N ASN A 424 2.06 -12.36 55.23
CA ASN A 424 3.06 -12.76 56.24
C ASN A 424 4.52 -12.94 55.80
N HIS A 425 5.36 -11.91 55.96
CA HIS A 425 6.42 -11.84 56.99
C HIS A 425 7.39 -10.66 56.75
N LYS A 426 7.89 -10.12 57.87
CA LYS A 426 9.04 -9.20 58.10
C LYS A 426 9.82 -8.64 56.88
N GLN A 427 9.73 -7.32 56.74
CA GLN A 427 10.86 -6.42 56.44
C GLN A 427 11.69 -6.73 55.17
N ASP A 428 11.04 -7.06 54.06
CA ASP A 428 11.72 -7.38 52.81
C ASP A 428 11.72 -6.20 51.82
N ASN A 429 12.88 -5.93 51.23
CA ASN A 429 13.18 -4.77 50.39
C ASN A 429 12.22 -4.67 49.17
N MET A 430 11.85 -3.43 48.77
CA MET A 430 10.87 -3.10 47.70
C MET A 430 11.13 -3.69 46.30
N GLY A 431 12.17 -4.51 46.10
CA GLY A 431 12.51 -5.10 44.80
C GLY A 431 13.01 -4.08 43.77
N ILE A 432 13.39 -2.89 44.23
CA ILE A 432 13.89 -1.77 43.40
C ILE A 432 15.39 -1.85 43.10
N GLY A 433 16.15 -2.67 43.83
CA GLY A 433 17.62 -2.71 43.74
C GLY A 433 18.12 -3.04 42.33
N LEU A 434 17.58 -4.08 41.70
CA LEU A 434 18.01 -4.48 40.35
C LEU A 434 17.61 -3.46 39.27
N THR A 435 16.46 -2.78 39.43
CA THR A 435 16.05 -1.71 38.51
C THR A 435 16.92 -0.47 38.64
N ILE A 436 17.46 -0.17 39.84
CA ILE A 436 18.44 0.90 40.05
C ILE A 436 19.75 0.55 39.34
N VAL A 437 20.24 -0.70 39.50
CA VAL A 437 21.46 -1.16 38.82
C VAL A 437 21.31 -1.09 37.30
N GLU A 438 20.19 -1.56 36.74
CA GLU A 438 19.94 -1.51 35.29
C GLU A 438 19.92 -0.07 34.76
N HIS A 439 19.34 0.87 35.50
CA HIS A 439 19.28 2.28 35.12
C HIS A 439 20.66 2.95 35.17
N LEU A 440 21.40 2.77 36.27
CA LEU A 440 22.73 3.35 36.45
C LEU A 440 23.74 2.80 35.43
N MET A 441 23.69 1.51 35.13
CA MET A 441 24.57 0.92 34.11
C MET A 441 24.28 1.48 32.71
N LYS A 442 23.01 1.76 32.37
CA LYS A 442 22.67 2.42 31.10
C LYS A 442 23.20 3.85 31.03
N GLN A 443 23.13 4.60 32.13
CA GLN A 443 23.70 5.96 32.21
C GLN A 443 25.23 5.97 32.14
N ALA A 444 25.90 4.94 32.66
CA ALA A 444 27.34 4.78 32.61
C ALA A 444 27.87 4.20 31.28
N ASN A 445 27.03 4.11 30.23
CA ASN A 445 27.30 3.41 28.97
C ASN A 445 27.78 1.95 29.15
N GLY A 446 27.40 1.34 30.26
CA GLY A 446 27.68 -0.05 30.61
C GLY A 446 26.47 -0.97 30.42
N ARG A 447 26.63 -2.25 30.76
CA ARG A 447 25.58 -3.26 30.68
C ARG A 447 25.52 -4.13 31.93
N LEU A 448 24.31 -4.52 32.31
CA LEU A 448 24.03 -5.53 33.33
C LEU A 448 23.62 -6.84 32.63
N ILE A 449 24.34 -7.92 32.89
CA ILE A 449 24.06 -9.27 32.36
C ILE A 449 23.72 -10.19 33.53
N ILE A 450 22.67 -11.00 33.40
CA ILE A 450 22.22 -11.90 34.46
C ILE A 450 22.16 -13.33 33.92
N HIS A 451 23.00 -14.22 34.47
CA HIS A 451 22.87 -15.66 34.31
C HIS A 451 22.11 -16.26 35.49
N ARG A 452 21.29 -17.28 35.22
CA ARG A 452 20.26 -17.74 36.16
C ARG A 452 20.59 -19.05 36.88
N ASN A 453 21.60 -19.80 36.43
CA ASN A 453 21.97 -21.09 37.03
C ASN A 453 23.45 -21.43 36.78
N PRO A 454 24.34 -21.30 37.78
CA PRO A 454 24.12 -20.58 39.05
C PRO A 454 23.90 -19.08 38.80
N THR A 455 23.36 -18.37 39.79
CA THR A 455 23.05 -16.94 39.65
C THR A 455 24.34 -16.12 39.55
N ARG A 456 24.49 -15.39 38.44
CA ARG A 456 25.64 -14.50 38.20
C ARG A 456 25.13 -13.17 37.67
N CYS A 457 25.34 -12.11 38.43
CA CYS A 457 25.06 -10.74 38.01
C CYS A 457 26.36 -10.08 37.60
N ILE A 458 26.47 -9.71 36.34
CA ILE A 458 27.71 -9.18 35.75
C ILE A 458 27.46 -7.72 35.35
N LEU A 459 28.27 -6.82 35.90
CA LEU A 459 28.40 -5.44 35.48
C LEU A 459 29.54 -5.35 34.47
N GLU A 460 29.30 -4.77 33.32
CA GLU A 460 30.36 -4.43 32.37
C GLU A 460 30.36 -2.95 32.02
N ILE A 461 31.52 -2.33 32.13
CA ILE A 461 31.71 -0.90 31.86
C ILE A 461 33.05 -0.68 31.15
N ALA A 462 33.11 0.30 30.25
CA ALA A 462 34.36 0.73 29.65
C ALA A 462 35.18 1.52 30.68
N TYR A 463 36.49 1.28 30.72
CA TYR A 463 37.41 2.02 31.57
C TYR A 463 38.42 2.78 30.70
N GLU A 464 38.96 3.86 31.25
CA GLU A 464 40.08 4.60 30.69
C GLU A 464 41.24 4.48 31.68
N HIS A 465 42.47 4.33 31.18
CA HIS A 465 43.65 4.46 32.03
C HIS A 465 43.84 5.93 32.42
N PRO A 466 44.37 6.20 33.63
CA PRO A 466 44.76 7.55 34.00
C PRO A 466 45.69 8.09 32.92
N THR A 467 45.32 9.20 32.30
CA THR A 467 46.27 9.96 31.48
C THR A 467 47.29 10.54 32.44
N ALA A 468 48.56 10.17 32.27
CA ALA A 468 49.64 10.89 32.93
C ALA A 468 49.62 12.32 32.39
N ASP A 469 49.30 13.28 33.25
CA ASP A 469 49.60 14.70 33.00
C ASP A 469 51.11 14.95 33.13
#